data_AF-A0A150P0D3-F1
#
_entry.id   AF-A0A150P0D3-F1
#
_cell.length_a   1.000
_cell.length_b   1.000
_cell.length_c   1.000
_cell.angle_alpha   90.00
_cell.angle_beta   90.00
_cell.angle_gamma   90.00
#
_symmetry.space_group_name_H-M   'P 1'
#
loop_
_entity.id
_entity.type
_entity.pdbx_description
1 polymer ?
#
loop_
_entity_poly.entity_id
_entity_poly.type
_entity_poly.pdbx_seq_one_letter_code
_entity_poly.pdbx_strand_id
1 'polypeptide(L)' 'MERRTLEQLEAALDAVSRDLAPRVEELAQKSTEGGLTPEEQREYAEIVRLNDRLSLLKLEAEEFWTIRAAS' A
#
# COMPACT_ATOMS: atom_id res chain seq x y z
N MET A 1 14.41 -4.65 -16.30
CA MET A 1 14.15 -4.90 -14.86
C MET A 1 14.46 -6.37 -14.57
N GLU A 2 15.26 -6.64 -13.55
CA GLU A 2 15.63 -8.00 -13.13
C GLU A 2 14.62 -8.51 -12.10
N ARG A 3 14.43 -9.83 -11.99
CA ARG A 3 13.53 -10.47 -11.00
C ARG A 3 13.80 -9.97 -9.58
N ARG A 4 15.08 -9.74 -9.27
CA ARG A 4 15.57 -9.15 -8.02
C ARG A 4 14.97 -7.79 -7.71
N THR A 5 14.68 -6.95 -8.71
CA THR A 5 14.11 -5.62 -8.49
C THR A 5 12.65 -5.71 -8.02
N LEU A 6 11.90 -6.74 -8.42
CA LEU A 6 10.55 -6.95 -7.91
C LEU A 6 10.55 -7.53 -6.52
N GLU A 7 11.42 -8.51 -6.26
CA GLU A 7 11.57 -9.07 -4.91
C GLU A 7 11.94 -7.97 -3.91
N GLN A 8 12.79 -7.01 -4.30
CA GLN A 8 13.11 -5.83 -3.49
C GLN A 8 11.93 -4.88 -3.32
N LEU A 9 11.13 -4.67 -4.37
CA LEU A 9 9.93 -3.84 -4.31
C LEU A 9 8.89 -4.49 -3.38
N GLU A 10 8.61 -5.78 -3.52
CA GLU A 10 7.70 -6.54 -2.67
C GLU A 10 8.15 -6.50 -1.21
N ALA A 11 9.44 -6.70 -0.93
CA ALA A 11 9.97 -6.62 0.43
C ALA A 11 9.83 -5.21 1.03
N ALA A 12 10.05 -4.15 0.24
CA ALA A 12 9.86 -2.78 0.70
C ALA A 12 8.38 -2.48 0.98
N LEU A 13 7.46 -2.97 0.15
CA LEU A 13 6.03 -2.82 0.34
C LEU A 13 5.54 -3.55 1.60
N ASP A 14 6.03 -4.76 1.84
CA ASP A 14 5.69 -5.53 3.03
C ASP A 14 6.21 -4.86 4.31
N ALA A 15 7.44 -4.35 4.29
CA ALA A 15 8.02 -3.63 5.42
C ALA A 15 7.21 -2.37 5.79
N VAL A 16 6.85 -1.55 4.79
CA VAL A 16 6.01 -0.35 5.00
C VAL A 16 4.61 -0.73 5.47
N SER A 17 4.02 -1.80 4.94
CA SER A 17 2.70 -2.26 5.36
C SER A 17 2.68 -2.70 6.82
N ARG A 18 3.72 -3.41 7.28
CA ARG A 18 3.85 -3.82 8.69
C ARG A 18 4.05 -2.63 9.62
N ASP A 19 4.82 -1.63 9.21
CA ASP A 19 5.08 -0.42 9.99
C ASP A 19 3.81 0.44 10.14
N LEU A 20 3.03 0.58 9.07
CA LEU A 20 1.81 1.39 9.08
C LEU A 20 0.60 0.66 9.68
N ALA A 21 0.56 -0.67 9.71
CA ALA A 21 -0.60 -1.45 10.13
C ALA A 21 -1.18 -1.02 11.50
N PRO A 22 -0.38 -0.84 12.57
CA PRO A 22 -0.93 -0.43 13.87
C PRO A 22 -1.61 0.94 13.83
N ARG A 23 -1.03 1.89 13.09
CA ARG A 23 -1.57 3.24 12.97
C ARG A 23 -2.85 3.27 12.13
N VAL A 24 -2.88 2.47 11.06
CA VAL A 24 -4.09 2.31 10.23
C VAL A 24 -5.24 1.71 11.04
N GLU A 25 -4.96 0.70 11.87
CA GLU A 25 -5.96 0.06 12.71
C GLU A 25 -6.51 1.04 13.77
N GLU A 26 -5.64 1.83 14.40
CA GLU A 26 -6.05 2.90 15.31
C GLU A 26 -6.96 3.94 14.62
N LEU A 27 -6.56 4.42 13.45
CA LEU A 27 -7.34 5.41 12.69
C LEU A 27 -8.67 4.84 12.20
N ALA A 28 -8.70 3.58 11.77
CA ALA A 28 -9.92 2.90 11.34
C ALA A 28 -10.92 2.75 12.51
N GLN A 29 -10.42 2.41 13.69
CA GLN A 29 -11.24 2.33 14.91
C GLN A 29 -11.80 3.71 15.28
N LYS A 30 -10.93 4.74 15.36
CA LYS A 30 -11.35 6.13 15.62
C LYS A 30 -12.34 6.65 14.58
N SER A 31 -12.19 6.27 13.32
CA SER A 31 -13.12 6.61 12.23
C SER A 31 -14.51 6.04 12.49
N THR A 32 -14.58 4.76 12.87
CA THR A 32 -15.82 4.07 13.20
C THR A 32 -16.53 4.71 14.40
N GLU A 33 -15.75 5.18 15.38
CA GLU A 33 -16.24 5.89 16.56
C GLU A 33 -16.59 7.37 16.31
N GLY A 34 -16.31 7.89 15.11
CA GLY A 34 -16.52 9.30 14.76
C GLY A 34 -15.56 10.27 15.47
N GLY A 35 -14.45 9.75 16.02
CA GLY A 35 -13.51 10.48 16.88
C GLY A 35 -12.27 11.02 16.17
N LEU A 36 -12.16 10.91 14.84
CA LEU A 36 -10.99 11.40 14.11
C LEU A 36 -10.93 12.93 14.12
N THR A 37 -9.80 13.46 14.57
CA THR A 37 -9.42 14.86 14.36
C THR A 37 -9.24 15.17 12.87
N PRO A 38 -9.30 16.45 12.44
CA PRO A 38 -9.06 16.83 11.04
C PRO A 38 -7.67 16.43 10.51
N GLU A 39 -6.67 16.35 11.39
CA GLU A 39 -5.32 15.90 11.07
C GLU A 39 -5.31 14.39 10.84
N GLU A 40 -5.94 13.62 11.72
CA GLU A 40 -6.05 12.16 11.60
C GLU A 40 -6.92 11.73 10.41
N GLN A 41 -7.96 12.50 10.06
CA GLN A 41 -8.74 12.27 8.83
C GLN A 41 -7.86 12.44 7.58
N ARG A 42 -7.00 13.46 7.56
CA ARG A 42 -6.07 13.69 6.46
C ARG A 42 -5.05 12.56 6.37
N GLU A 43 -4.44 12.20 7.50
CA GLU A 43 -3.51 11.07 7.59
C GLU A 43 -4.15 9.77 7.08
N TYR A 44 -5.35 9.44 7.55
CA TYR A 44 -6.07 8.24 7.14
C TYR A 44 -6.38 8.23 5.64
N ALA A 45 -6.84 9.36 5.10
CA ALA A 45 -7.11 9.50 3.66
C ALA A 45 -5.82 9.36 2.82
N GLU A 46 -4.69 9.86 3.30
CA GLU A 46 -3.41 9.70 2.62
C GLU A 46 -2.94 8.24 2.61
N ILE A 47 -3.13 7.52 3.73
CA ILE A 47 -2.78 6.10 3.80
C ILE A 47 -3.64 5.27 2.84
N VAL A 48 -4.96 5.53 2.77
CA VAL A 48 -5.86 4.88 1.79
C VAL A 48 -5.41 5.17 0.35
N ARG A 49 -5.14 6.44 0.02
CA ARG A 49 -4.65 6.83 -1.31
C ARG A 49 -3.33 6.14 -1.68
N LEU A 50 -2.43 5.98 -0.72
CA LEU A 50 -1.17 5.26 -0.92
C LEU A 50 -1.43 3.77 -1.18
N ASN A 51 -2.32 3.14 -0.41
CA ASN A 51 -2.71 1.74 -0.61
C ASN A 51 -3.28 1.48 -2.01
N ASP A 52 -4.18 2.35 -2.49
CA ASP A 52 -4.75 2.25 -3.83
C ASP A 52 -3.66 2.31 -4.91
N ARG A 53 -2.73 3.25 -4.77
CA ARG A 53 -1.63 3.43 -5.72
C ARG A 53 -0.67 2.25 -5.73
N LEU A 54 -0.37 1.68 -4.56
CA LEU A 54 0.45 0.48 -4.46
C LEU A 54 -0.23 -0.74 -5.10
N SER A 55 -1.54 -0.88 -4.92
CA SER A 55 -2.33 -1.94 -5.53
C SER A 55 -2.31 -1.84 -7.06
N LEU A 56 -2.43 -0.63 -7.62
CA LEU A 56 -2.31 -0.41 -9.07
C LEU A 56 -0.92 -0.76 -9.60
N LEU A 57 0.14 -0.30 -8.93
CA LEU A 57 1.52 -0.60 -9.34
C LEU A 57 1.81 -2.11 -9.32
N LYS A 58 1.25 -2.83 -8.34
CA LYS A 58 1.36 -4.29 -8.27
C LYS A 58 0.69 -4.95 -9.49
N LEU A 59 -0.52 -4.53 -9.85
CA LEU A 59 -1.24 -5.04 -11.02
C LEU A 59 -0.47 -4.77 -12.33
N GLU A 60 0.03 -3.54 -12.51
CA GLU A 60 0.84 -3.18 -13.69
C GLU A 60 2.13 -4.00 -13.78
N ALA A 61 2.78 -4.24 -12.63
CA ALA A 61 3.98 -5.06 -12.57
C ALA A 61 3.67 -6.53 -12.94
N GLU A 62 2.61 -7.11 -12.38
CA GLU A 62 2.15 -8.47 -12.70
C GLU A 62 1.82 -8.62 -14.20
N GLU A 63 1.13 -7.65 -14.80
CA GLU A 63 0.82 -7.61 -16.23
C GLU A 63 2.09 -7.55 -17.08
N PHE A 64 3.03 -6.66 -16.75
CA PHE A 64 4.30 -6.54 -17.45
C PHE A 64 5.08 -7.87 -17.47
N TRP A 65 5.12 -8.59 -16.34
CA TRP A 65 5.79 -9.89 -16.28
C TRP A 65 5.05 -10.99 -17.00
N THR A 66 3.72 -10.97 -16.98
CA THR A 66 2.90 -11.93 -17.73
C THR A 66 3.18 -11.82 -19.23
N ILE A 67 3.23 -10.59 -19.76
CA ILE A 67 3.56 -10.32 -21.16
C ILE A 67 4.99 -10.75 -21.48
N ARG A 68 5.95 -10.43 -20.60
CA ARG A 68 7.36 -10.78 -20.81
C ARG A 68 7.63 -12.27 -20.74
N ALA A 69 6.93 -13.02 -19.89
CA ALA A 69 7.09 -14.48 -19.78
C ALA A 69 6.50 -15.23 -20.99
N ALA A 70 5.56 -14.60 -21.71
CA ALA A 70 4.92 -15.14 -22.91
C ALA A 70 5.66 -14.79 -24.22
N SER A 71 6.68 -13.92 -24.17
CA SER A 71 7.51 -13.47 -25.31
C SER A 71 8.85 -14.18 -25.32
#